data_AF-A0A9E5NGS0-F1
#
_entry.id   AF-A0A9E5NGS0-F1
#
_cell.length_a   1.000
_cell.length_b   1.000
_cell.length_c   1.000
_cell.angle_alpha   90.00
_cell.angle_beta   90.00
_cell.angle_gamma   90.00
#
_symmetry.space_group_name_H-M   'P 1'
#
loop_
_entity.id
_entity.type
_entity.pdbx_description
1 polymer ?
#
loop_
_entity_poly.entity_id
_entity_poly.type
_entity_poly.pdbx_seq_one_letter_code
_entity_poly.pdbx_strand_id
1 'polypeptide(L)'
;MANVVFVLFAFAGLNALFRRYQPRWTFSQTELLLLYTVLAISTAVGGSCYGQCLPIVMAYPLWAGQLSVDGVTNPAAVHDWSSFLSYLPSWAVIADYQALRGFWMGNSILYNWAILRAWTVPVLAWSGFVTVLFLLTMCLNVLLRRTWVHAERLTFPIVWLPLEMTRPSGELFRSRLLWVGFAPAFAITFFNGLHLFFPTLPVIQISHRSIQGYFPDPPFNAMANLTVCLHPLMIGLGYLLPQELLFSSWFFHLYWQGLRVLTSVAGFTPAEQQVSFPYVSEQAFGGFLVLGVLAVWGARRALRIAWKRAISTPS
;
A
#
# COMPACT_ATOMS: atom_id res chain seq x y z
N MET A 1 3.54 6.32 -3.70
CA MET A 1 3.07 6.97 -4.94
C MET A 1 2.93 8.48 -4.80
N ALA A 2 2.29 9.01 -3.75
CA ALA A 2 2.21 10.47 -3.54
C ALA A 2 3.59 11.16 -3.53
N ASN A 3 4.59 10.52 -2.94
CA ASN A 3 5.99 10.96 -2.96
C ASN A 3 6.54 11.16 -4.38
N VAL A 4 6.27 10.22 -5.30
CA VAL A 4 6.78 10.28 -6.69
C VAL A 4 6.18 11.47 -7.43
N VAL A 5 4.88 11.67 -7.29
CA VAL A 5 4.16 12.81 -7.91
C VAL A 5 4.66 14.13 -7.31
N PHE A 6 4.90 14.18 -6.00
CA PHE A 6 5.44 15.37 -5.35
C PHE A 6 6.86 15.72 -5.84
N VAL A 7 7.76 14.73 -5.93
CA VAL A 7 9.11 14.97 -6.47
C VAL A 7 9.02 15.43 -7.93
N LEU A 8 8.18 14.80 -8.74
CA LEU A 8 7.95 15.23 -10.11
C LEU A 8 7.41 16.67 -10.19
N PHE A 9 6.48 17.04 -9.30
CA PHE A 9 5.96 18.41 -9.18
C PHE A 9 7.07 19.41 -8.86
N ALA A 10 7.93 19.09 -7.90
CA ALA A 10 9.07 19.94 -7.54
C ALA A 10 10.04 20.11 -8.72
N PHE A 11 10.39 19.03 -9.42
CA PHE A 11 11.25 19.08 -10.61
C PHE A 11 10.60 19.81 -11.79
N ALA A 12 9.28 19.68 -11.98
CA ALA A 12 8.56 20.46 -12.99
C ALA A 12 8.59 21.97 -12.66
N GLY A 13 8.43 22.34 -11.38
CA GLY A 13 8.59 23.72 -10.91
C GLY A 13 10.00 24.25 -11.11
N LEU A 14 11.03 23.48 -10.77
CA LEU A 14 12.44 23.81 -11.03
C LEU A 14 12.70 23.99 -12.54
N ASN A 15 12.13 23.13 -13.38
CA ASN A 15 12.26 23.23 -14.83
C ASN A 15 11.65 24.53 -15.37
N ALA A 16 10.51 24.96 -14.82
CA ALA A 16 9.90 26.26 -15.16
C ALA A 16 10.79 27.44 -14.74
N LEU A 17 11.47 27.35 -13.59
CA LEU A 17 12.45 28.36 -13.15
C LEU A 17 13.68 28.38 -14.06
N PHE A 18 14.23 27.23 -14.44
CA PHE A 18 15.35 27.14 -15.37
C PHE A 18 15.00 27.69 -16.74
N ARG A 19 13.79 27.47 -17.26
CA ARG A 19 13.34 28.10 -18.51
C ARG A 19 13.37 29.63 -18.46
N ARG A 20 13.13 30.22 -17.28
CA ARG A 20 13.14 31.68 -17.09
C ARG A 20 14.54 32.26 -16.89
N TYR A 21 15.40 31.59 -16.13
CA TYR A 21 16.68 32.16 -15.68
C TYR A 21 17.92 31.53 -16.31
N GLN A 22 17.89 30.22 -16.64
CA GLN A 22 19.04 29.48 -17.19
C GLN A 22 18.56 28.37 -18.16
N PRO A 23 18.19 28.71 -19.41
CA PRO A 23 17.58 27.76 -20.35
C PRO A 23 18.44 26.52 -20.66
N ARG A 24 19.75 26.60 -20.45
CA ARG A 24 20.70 25.50 -20.65
C ARG A 24 20.48 24.31 -19.70
N TRP A 25 19.83 24.51 -18.56
CA TRP A 25 19.60 23.50 -17.53
C TRP A 25 18.17 22.94 -17.57
N THR A 26 17.45 23.17 -18.66
CA THR A 26 16.06 22.76 -18.78
C THR A 26 15.96 21.28 -19.07
N PHE A 27 15.12 20.60 -18.29
CA PHE A 27 14.85 19.18 -18.47
C PHE A 27 13.87 18.97 -19.62
N SER A 28 14.17 17.99 -20.46
CA SER A 28 13.26 17.44 -21.45
C SER A 28 12.12 16.66 -20.80
N GLN A 29 11.02 16.49 -21.53
CA GLN A 29 9.91 15.64 -21.07
C GLN A 29 10.38 14.20 -20.83
N THR A 30 11.28 13.68 -21.66
CA THR A 30 11.85 12.34 -21.53
C THR A 30 12.63 12.15 -20.23
N GLU A 31 13.45 13.13 -19.84
CA GLU A 31 14.21 13.08 -18.57
C GLU A 31 13.28 13.08 -17.35
N LEU A 32 12.22 13.91 -17.38
CA LEU A 32 11.23 13.94 -16.30
C LEU A 32 10.41 12.65 -16.21
N LEU A 33 10.06 12.05 -17.35
CA LEU A 33 9.39 10.75 -17.38
C LEU A 33 10.32 9.62 -16.91
N LEU A 34 11.61 9.68 -17.26
CA LEU A 34 12.61 8.74 -16.74
C LEU A 34 12.73 8.86 -15.23
N LEU A 35 12.84 10.09 -14.70
CA LEU A 35 12.82 10.36 -13.26
C LEU A 35 11.57 9.76 -12.60
N TYR A 36 10.39 10.01 -13.17
CA TYR A 36 9.14 9.45 -12.68
C TYR A 36 9.17 7.91 -12.63
N THR A 37 9.60 7.25 -13.70
CA THR A 37 9.63 5.78 -13.76
C THR A 37 10.61 5.17 -12.76
N VAL A 38 11.83 5.73 -12.64
CA VAL A 38 12.84 5.27 -11.68
C VAL A 38 12.34 5.44 -10.24
N LEU A 39 11.73 6.59 -9.93
CA LEU A 39 11.17 6.86 -8.60
C LEU A 39 9.96 5.97 -8.29
N ALA A 40 9.10 5.72 -9.29
CA ALA A 40 7.95 4.84 -9.13
C ALA A 40 8.37 3.41 -8.80
N ILE A 41 9.35 2.87 -9.52
CA ILE A 41 9.93 1.53 -9.25
C ILE A 41 10.60 1.51 -7.88
N SER A 42 11.43 2.51 -7.58
CA SER A 42 12.16 2.60 -6.30
C SER A 42 11.20 2.68 -5.12
N THR A 43 10.10 3.43 -5.25
CA THR A 43 9.08 3.54 -4.21
C THR A 43 8.28 2.25 -4.06
N ALA A 44 7.98 1.55 -5.16
CA ALA A 44 7.27 0.28 -5.10
C ALA A 44 8.10 -0.80 -4.38
N VAL A 45 9.41 -0.84 -4.63
CA VAL A 45 10.34 -1.78 -4.00
C VAL A 45 10.71 -1.35 -2.58
N GLY A 46 10.88 -0.05 -2.31
CA GLY A 46 11.23 0.48 -0.99
C GLY A 46 10.03 0.81 -0.09
N GLY A 47 8.81 0.49 -0.51
CA GLY A 47 7.58 0.80 0.22
C GLY A 47 7.48 0.06 1.56
N SER A 48 6.46 0.39 2.35
CA SER A 48 6.25 -0.16 3.70
C SER A 48 6.30 -1.70 3.76
N CYS A 49 5.75 -2.40 2.77
CA CYS A 49 5.76 -3.86 2.75
C CYS A 49 7.18 -4.46 2.75
N TYR A 50 8.14 -3.86 2.04
CA TYR A 50 9.50 -4.38 1.93
C TYR A 50 10.46 -3.69 2.88
N GLY A 51 10.41 -2.35 2.97
CA GLY A 51 11.33 -1.58 3.79
C GLY A 51 11.02 -1.60 5.29
N GLN A 52 9.75 -1.79 5.67
CA GLN A 52 9.32 -1.76 7.07
C GLN A 52 8.86 -3.14 7.56
N CYS A 53 8.00 -3.83 6.81
CA CYS A 53 7.45 -5.10 7.27
C CYS A 53 8.47 -6.24 7.20
N LEU A 54 9.31 -6.34 6.16
CA LEU A 54 10.29 -7.43 6.07
C LEU A 54 11.31 -7.44 7.23
N PRO A 55 11.94 -6.31 7.63
CA PRO A 55 12.78 -6.28 8.82
C PRO A 55 12.08 -6.80 10.07
N ILE A 56 10.80 -6.44 10.25
CA ILE A 56 9.98 -6.93 11.36
C ILE A 56 9.77 -8.44 11.23
N VAL A 57 9.43 -8.96 10.06
CA VAL A 57 9.23 -10.41 9.83
C VAL A 57 10.52 -11.21 10.12
N MET A 58 11.69 -10.69 9.76
CA MET A 58 12.99 -11.33 10.04
C MET A 58 13.39 -11.29 11.52
N ALA A 59 12.97 -10.25 12.25
CA ALA A 59 13.39 -9.98 13.63
C ALA A 59 12.40 -10.50 14.68
N TYR A 60 11.11 -10.48 14.37
CA TYR A 60 10.04 -10.66 15.34
C TYR A 60 9.99 -12.06 15.97
N PRO A 61 10.17 -13.19 15.23
CA PRO A 61 10.02 -14.51 15.82
C PRO A 61 10.95 -14.77 17.01
N LEU A 62 12.25 -14.45 16.87
CA LEU A 62 13.21 -14.64 17.96
C LEU A 62 12.96 -13.67 19.12
N TRP A 63 12.62 -12.42 18.81
CA TRP A 63 12.30 -11.41 19.81
C TRP A 63 11.08 -11.79 20.66
N ALA A 64 9.99 -12.20 19.99
CA ALA A 64 8.75 -12.61 20.63
C ALA A 64 8.93 -13.91 21.44
N GLY A 65 9.69 -14.89 20.92
CA GLY A 65 9.99 -16.12 21.65
C GLY A 65 10.85 -15.91 22.90
N GLN A 66 11.74 -14.91 22.92
CA GLN A 66 12.52 -14.60 24.12
C GLN A 66 11.70 -13.82 25.16
N LEU A 67 10.82 -12.91 24.72
CA LEU A 67 9.90 -12.18 25.59
C LEU A 67 8.95 -13.11 26.36
N SER A 68 8.53 -14.23 25.76
CA SER A 68 7.73 -15.24 26.45
C SER A 68 8.51 -16.02 27.52
N VAL A 69 9.84 -16.16 27.35
CA VAL A 69 10.73 -16.84 28.33
C VAL A 69 11.05 -15.93 29.51
N ASP A 70 11.20 -14.62 29.28
CA ASP A 70 11.55 -13.64 30.32
C ASP A 70 10.36 -13.27 31.26
N GLY A 71 9.21 -13.95 31.13
CA GLY A 71 8.05 -13.76 32.01
C GLY A 71 7.32 -12.42 31.83
N VAL A 72 7.71 -11.63 30.83
CA VAL A 72 7.01 -10.40 30.45
C VAL A 72 5.77 -10.79 29.65
N THR A 73 4.64 -10.94 30.35
CA THR A 73 3.32 -11.18 29.76
C THR A 73 2.86 -9.96 28.97
N ASN A 74 3.41 -9.79 27.77
CA ASN A 74 2.84 -8.88 26.79
C ASN A 74 1.47 -9.46 26.36
N PRO A 75 0.36 -8.73 26.47
CA PRO A 75 -0.94 -9.19 25.97
C PRO A 75 -0.95 -9.51 24.46
N ALA A 76 0.08 -9.11 23.69
CA ALA A 76 0.29 -9.51 22.30
C ALA A 76 1.03 -10.84 22.11
N ALA A 77 1.62 -11.43 23.16
CA ALA A 77 2.29 -12.73 23.14
C ALA A 77 1.29 -13.90 23.28
N VAL A 78 0.16 -13.82 22.55
CA VAL A 78 -0.91 -14.83 22.56
C VAL A 78 -0.45 -16.14 21.91
N HIS A 79 0.69 -16.14 21.21
CA HIS A 79 1.22 -17.28 20.48
C HIS A 79 2.60 -17.67 21.01
N ASP A 80 2.77 -18.95 21.32
CA ASP A 80 4.04 -19.53 21.74
C ASP A 80 5.02 -19.63 20.55
N TRP A 81 5.66 -18.49 20.24
CA TRP A 81 6.66 -18.40 19.17
C TRP A 81 7.87 -19.29 19.42
N SER A 82 8.17 -19.66 20.67
CA SER A 82 9.33 -20.48 21.02
C SER A 82 9.28 -21.86 20.36
N SER A 83 8.09 -22.46 20.28
CA SER A 83 7.85 -23.74 19.60
C SER A 83 8.11 -23.67 18.09
N PHE A 84 7.81 -22.53 17.46
CA PHE A 84 7.94 -22.33 16.02
C PHE A 84 9.36 -21.99 15.56
N LEU A 85 10.22 -21.47 16.45
CA LEU A 85 11.60 -21.13 16.11
C LEU A 85 12.39 -22.31 15.55
N SER A 86 12.09 -23.52 16.02
CA SER A 86 12.74 -24.75 15.56
C SER A 86 12.48 -25.09 14.09
N TYR A 87 11.35 -24.64 13.53
CA TYR A 87 10.97 -24.88 12.14
C TYR A 87 11.45 -23.78 11.18
N LEU A 88 11.94 -22.65 11.72
CA LEU A 88 12.37 -21.53 10.91
C LEU A 88 13.82 -21.71 10.46
N PRO A 89 14.11 -21.58 9.16
CA PRO A 89 15.48 -21.65 8.68
C PRO A 89 16.30 -20.49 9.23
N SER A 90 17.53 -20.77 9.67
CA SER A 90 18.45 -19.75 10.20
C SER A 90 18.84 -18.66 9.19
N TRP A 91 18.67 -18.92 7.89
CA TRP A 91 18.89 -17.94 6.84
C TRP A 91 17.69 -17.00 6.63
N ALA A 92 16.49 -17.31 7.14
CA ALA A 92 15.28 -16.50 6.93
C ALA A 92 15.00 -15.53 8.09
N VAL A 93 15.58 -15.78 9.26
CA VAL A 93 15.36 -15.03 10.50
C VAL A 93 16.70 -14.66 11.12
N ILE A 94 16.70 -13.59 11.92
CA ILE A 94 17.89 -13.17 12.65
C ILE A 94 18.03 -14.03 13.89
N ALA A 95 19.10 -14.81 13.96
CA ALA A 95 19.35 -15.75 15.05
C ALA A 95 20.05 -15.13 16.27
N ASP A 96 20.55 -13.89 16.17
CA ASP A 96 21.30 -13.22 17.23
C ASP A 96 20.41 -12.23 18.00
N TYR A 97 20.09 -12.58 19.25
CA TYR A 97 19.28 -11.72 20.14
C TYR A 97 19.96 -10.39 20.49
N GLN A 98 21.29 -10.36 20.63
CA GLN A 98 22.02 -9.13 20.96
C GLN A 98 21.94 -8.14 19.79
N ALA A 99 21.98 -8.64 18.56
CA ALA A 99 21.78 -7.83 17.35
C ALA A 99 20.34 -7.28 17.25
N LEU A 100 19.34 -8.00 17.77
CA LEU A 100 17.94 -7.57 17.78
C LEU A 100 17.60 -6.57 18.88
N ARG A 101 18.26 -6.65 20.04
CA ARG A 101 18.03 -5.74 21.17
C ARG A 101 18.18 -4.28 20.74
N GLY A 102 19.21 -3.99 19.96
CA GLY A 102 19.46 -2.65 19.43
C GLY A 102 18.43 -2.17 18.39
N PHE A 103 17.81 -3.09 17.65
CA PHE A 103 16.75 -2.80 16.68
C PHE A 103 15.43 -2.42 17.36
N TRP A 104 15.08 -3.10 18.46
CA TRP A 104 13.81 -2.87 19.16
C TRP A 104 13.88 -1.83 20.28
N MET A 105 14.95 -1.85 21.09
CA MET A 105 15.10 -0.94 22.24
C MET A 105 15.86 0.35 21.89
N GLY A 106 16.45 0.43 20.69
CA GLY A 106 17.31 1.55 20.29
C GLY A 106 18.69 1.49 20.95
N ASN A 107 19.36 2.64 21.00
CA ASN A 107 20.71 2.82 21.58
C ASN A 107 21.81 1.93 20.96
N SER A 108 21.68 1.62 19.67
CA SER A 108 22.69 0.86 18.91
C SER A 108 23.00 1.54 17.58
N ILE A 109 24.17 1.23 17.03
CA ILE A 109 24.60 1.71 15.71
C ILE A 109 24.61 0.54 14.73
N LEU A 110 23.94 0.72 13.59
CA LEU A 110 23.88 -0.29 12.51
C LEU A 110 25.27 -0.69 12.03
N TYR A 111 26.22 0.24 12.03
CA TYR A 111 27.59 0.05 11.51
C TYR A 111 28.47 -0.86 12.39
N ASN A 112 27.95 -1.40 13.49
CA ASN A 112 28.68 -2.43 14.25
C ASN A 112 28.80 -3.70 13.42
N TRP A 113 30.02 -4.19 13.24
CA TRP A 113 30.32 -5.39 12.46
C TRP A 113 29.54 -6.62 12.92
N ALA A 114 29.33 -6.79 14.23
CA ALA A 114 28.55 -7.91 14.76
C ALA A 114 27.09 -7.88 14.29
N ILE A 115 26.47 -6.70 14.30
CA ILE A 115 25.10 -6.49 13.84
C ILE A 115 25.03 -6.70 12.32
N LEU A 116 25.93 -6.09 11.55
CA LEU A 116 25.97 -6.28 10.10
C LEU A 116 26.07 -7.75 9.72
N ARG A 117 26.98 -8.49 10.36
CA ARG A 117 27.16 -9.93 10.11
C ARG A 117 25.89 -10.74 10.42
N ALA A 118 25.23 -10.47 11.55
CA ALA A 118 23.99 -11.15 11.93
C ALA A 118 22.84 -10.90 10.93
N TRP A 119 22.78 -9.70 10.35
CA TRP A 119 21.72 -9.32 9.41
C TRP A 119 22.03 -9.66 7.94
N THR A 120 23.30 -9.87 7.58
CA THR A 120 23.73 -10.03 6.18
C THR A 120 23.03 -11.19 5.49
N VAL A 121 23.01 -12.38 6.11
CA VAL A 121 22.44 -13.58 5.47
C VAL A 121 20.93 -13.45 5.26
N PRO A 122 20.11 -13.09 6.28
CA PRO A 122 18.68 -12.85 6.07
C PRO A 122 18.39 -11.76 5.06
N VAL A 123 19.08 -10.61 5.15
CA VAL A 123 18.85 -9.50 4.22
C VAL A 123 19.15 -9.90 2.78
N LEU A 124 20.25 -10.63 2.51
CA LEU A 124 20.57 -11.09 1.16
C LEU A 124 19.56 -12.13 0.65
N ALA A 125 19.16 -13.10 1.49
CA ALA A 125 18.18 -14.11 1.11
C ALA A 125 16.83 -13.47 0.74
N TRP A 126 16.32 -12.58 1.59
CA TRP A 126 15.07 -11.87 1.35
C TRP A 126 15.19 -10.88 0.18
N SER A 127 16.32 -10.20 -0.01
CA SER A 127 16.55 -9.33 -1.18
C SER A 127 16.55 -10.12 -2.49
N GLY A 128 17.16 -11.30 -2.50
CA GLY A 128 17.12 -12.21 -3.64
C GLY A 128 15.70 -12.68 -3.94
N PHE A 129 14.96 -13.10 -2.90
CA PHE A 129 13.55 -13.49 -3.03
C PHE A 129 12.68 -12.36 -3.59
N VAL A 130 12.79 -11.14 -3.06
CA VAL A 130 12.04 -9.97 -3.53
C VAL A 130 12.40 -9.63 -4.98
N THR A 131 13.67 -9.78 -5.36
CA THR A 131 14.12 -9.56 -6.73
C THR A 131 13.49 -10.56 -7.69
N VAL A 132 13.49 -11.85 -7.34
CA VAL A 132 12.84 -12.90 -8.14
C VAL A 132 11.33 -12.64 -8.24
N LEU A 133 10.68 -12.27 -7.15
CA LEU A 133 9.25 -11.95 -7.13
C LEU A 133 8.93 -10.73 -8.02
N PHE A 134 9.77 -9.69 -7.95
CA PHE A 134 9.65 -8.51 -8.80
C PHE A 134 9.84 -8.87 -10.28
N LEU A 135 10.85 -9.66 -10.64
CA LEU A 135 11.04 -10.13 -12.01
C LEU A 135 9.87 -10.98 -12.49
N LEU A 136 9.36 -11.89 -11.65
CA LEU A 136 8.20 -12.72 -11.97
C LEU A 136 6.96 -11.86 -12.25
N THR A 137 6.67 -10.86 -11.40
CA THR A 137 5.54 -9.95 -11.62
C THR A 137 5.74 -9.07 -12.86
N MET A 138 6.97 -8.68 -13.19
CA MET A 138 7.28 -8.00 -14.46
C MET A 138 7.06 -8.92 -15.67
N CYS A 139 7.48 -10.18 -15.62
CA CYS A 139 7.21 -11.16 -16.67
C CYS A 139 5.70 -11.37 -16.87
N LEU A 140 4.94 -11.49 -15.78
CA LEU A 140 3.47 -11.58 -15.84
C LEU A 140 2.85 -10.33 -16.48
N ASN A 141 3.33 -9.13 -16.12
CA ASN A 141 2.89 -7.90 -16.77
C ASN A 141 3.14 -7.94 -18.28
N VAL A 142 4.32 -8.38 -18.74
CA VAL A 142 4.62 -8.48 -20.18
C VAL A 142 3.68 -9.46 -20.89
N LEU A 143 3.40 -10.61 -20.27
CA LEU A 143 2.52 -11.64 -20.83
C LEU A 143 1.05 -11.18 -20.90
N LEU A 144 0.54 -10.56 -19.83
CA LEU A 144 -0.87 -10.21 -19.68
C LEU A 144 -1.22 -8.82 -20.20
N ARG A 145 -0.23 -7.92 -20.35
CA ARG A 145 -0.42 -6.53 -20.81
C ARG A 145 -1.31 -6.43 -22.04
N ARG A 146 -1.11 -7.29 -23.05
CA ARG A 146 -1.92 -7.25 -24.27
C ARG A 146 -3.38 -7.57 -23.98
N THR A 147 -3.65 -8.58 -23.17
CA THR A 147 -5.02 -8.97 -22.77
C THR A 147 -5.68 -7.85 -21.97
N TRP A 148 -4.98 -7.29 -20.98
CA TRP A 148 -5.50 -6.22 -20.14
C TRP A 148 -5.82 -4.94 -20.91
N VAL A 149 -4.94 -4.56 -21.85
CA VAL A 149 -5.14 -3.36 -22.67
C VAL A 149 -6.25 -3.56 -23.70
N HIS A 150 -6.28 -4.69 -24.40
CA HIS A 150 -7.17 -4.86 -25.55
C HIS A 150 -8.50 -5.54 -25.21
N ALA A 151 -8.50 -6.55 -24.35
CA ALA A 151 -9.70 -7.32 -24.01
C ALA A 151 -10.43 -6.72 -22.79
N GLU A 152 -9.69 -6.33 -21.75
CA GLU A 152 -10.29 -5.83 -20.50
C GLU A 152 -10.34 -4.30 -20.43
N ARG A 153 -9.74 -3.60 -21.41
CA ARG A 153 -9.68 -2.12 -21.51
C ARG A 153 -9.36 -1.45 -20.18
N LEU A 154 -8.40 -2.01 -19.45
CA LEU A 154 -8.00 -1.49 -18.14
C LEU A 154 -7.48 -0.06 -18.31
N THR A 155 -8.21 0.92 -17.80
CA THR A 155 -7.76 2.31 -17.78
C THR A 155 -6.58 2.42 -16.82
N PHE A 156 -5.52 3.13 -17.21
CA PHE A 156 -4.36 3.41 -16.34
C PHE A 156 -4.37 4.87 -15.88
N PRO A 157 -5.38 5.29 -15.08
CA PRO A 157 -5.64 6.70 -14.90
C PRO A 157 -4.55 7.43 -14.10
N ILE A 158 -3.78 6.69 -13.31
CA ILE A 158 -2.68 7.19 -12.49
C ILE A 158 -1.52 7.77 -13.34
N VAL A 159 -1.39 7.33 -14.60
CA VAL A 159 -0.31 7.78 -15.51
C VAL A 159 -0.60 9.15 -16.13
N TRP A 160 -1.87 9.55 -16.21
CA TRP A 160 -2.27 10.82 -16.85
C TRP A 160 -1.67 12.05 -16.17
N LEU A 161 -1.71 12.09 -14.84
CA LEU A 161 -1.23 13.24 -14.10
C LEU A 161 0.28 13.48 -14.33
N PRO A 162 1.18 12.50 -14.14
CA PRO A 162 2.59 12.63 -14.50
C PRO A 162 2.84 13.01 -15.96
N LEU A 163 2.07 12.43 -16.90
CA LEU A 163 2.21 12.74 -18.32
C LEU A 163 1.87 14.21 -18.59
N GLU A 164 0.81 14.72 -17.99
CA GLU A 164 0.36 16.10 -18.14
C GLU A 164 1.32 17.10 -17.47
N MET A 165 1.84 16.77 -16.28
CA MET A 165 2.82 17.59 -15.55
C MET A 165 4.14 17.77 -16.31
N THR A 166 4.49 16.80 -17.17
CA THR A 166 5.75 16.83 -17.94
C THR A 166 5.59 17.43 -19.33
N ARG A 167 4.38 17.84 -19.73
CA ARG A 167 4.14 18.46 -21.04
C ARG A 167 4.89 19.79 -21.18
N PRO A 168 5.56 20.04 -22.32
CA PRO A 168 6.29 21.29 -22.54
C PRO A 168 5.42 22.55 -22.51
N SER A 169 4.12 22.44 -22.83
CA SER A 169 3.18 23.57 -22.87
C SER A 169 2.83 24.11 -21.48
N GLY A 170 2.94 23.28 -20.43
CA GLY A 170 2.65 23.67 -19.05
C GLY A 170 1.18 24.06 -18.80
N GLU A 171 0.26 23.61 -19.65
CA GLU A 171 -1.17 23.96 -19.58
C GLU A 171 -1.81 23.59 -18.24
N LEU A 172 -1.44 22.44 -17.68
CA LEU A 172 -1.90 21.97 -16.38
C LEU A 172 -1.67 23.00 -15.28
N PHE A 173 -0.45 23.52 -15.17
CA PHE A 173 -0.08 24.48 -14.12
C PHE A 173 -0.68 25.87 -14.35
N ARG A 174 -1.16 26.17 -15.57
CA ARG A 174 -1.88 27.41 -15.88
C ARG A 174 -3.38 27.31 -15.60
N SER A 175 -3.91 26.09 -15.42
CA SER A 175 -5.32 25.88 -15.15
C SER A 175 -5.72 26.43 -13.77
N ARG A 176 -6.64 27.40 -13.75
CA ARG A 176 -7.19 27.95 -12.50
C ARG A 176 -7.97 26.88 -11.71
N LEU A 177 -8.65 25.98 -12.41
CA LEU A 177 -9.43 24.90 -11.80
C LEU A 177 -8.54 23.94 -10.99
N LEU A 178 -7.34 23.65 -11.48
CA LEU A 178 -6.36 22.85 -10.74
C LEU A 178 -6.04 23.50 -9.39
N TRP A 179 -5.74 24.79 -9.37
CA TRP A 179 -5.36 25.50 -8.16
C TRP A 179 -6.52 25.69 -7.18
N VAL A 180 -7.74 25.86 -7.68
CA VAL A 180 -8.95 25.91 -6.83
C VAL A 180 -9.17 24.58 -6.10
N GLY A 181 -8.91 23.43 -6.74
CA GLY A 181 -8.98 22.13 -6.06
C GLY A 181 -7.77 21.83 -5.19
N PHE A 182 -6.57 22.17 -5.66
CA PHE A 182 -5.31 21.89 -4.98
C PHE A 182 -5.10 22.73 -3.72
N ALA A 183 -5.35 24.04 -3.77
CA ALA A 183 -4.99 24.94 -2.67
C ALA A 183 -5.71 24.63 -1.34
N PRO A 184 -7.02 24.36 -1.30
CA PRO A 184 -7.71 23.99 -0.06
C PRO A 184 -7.21 22.63 0.48
N ALA A 185 -7.05 21.65 -0.41
CA ALA A 185 -6.56 20.32 -0.05
C ALA A 185 -5.13 20.38 0.52
N PHE A 186 -4.27 21.15 -0.14
CA PHE A 186 -2.89 21.39 0.31
C PHE A 186 -2.88 22.13 1.64
N ALA A 187 -3.64 23.22 1.80
CA ALA A 187 -3.68 23.99 3.04
C ALA A 187 -4.07 23.11 4.23
N ILE A 188 -5.18 22.36 4.12
CA ILE A 188 -5.65 21.49 5.22
C ILE A 188 -4.59 20.44 5.56
N THR A 189 -4.03 19.76 4.55
CA THR A 189 -3.02 18.71 4.76
C THR A 189 -1.73 19.28 5.34
N PHE A 190 -1.32 20.46 4.89
CA PHE A 190 -0.13 21.16 5.35
C PHE A 190 -0.26 21.60 6.81
N PHE A 191 -1.40 22.22 7.20
CA PHE A 191 -1.66 22.59 8.59
C PHE A 191 -1.74 21.36 9.51
N ASN A 192 -2.42 20.30 9.08
CA ASN A 192 -2.48 19.05 9.84
C ASN A 192 -1.10 18.38 9.96
N GLY A 193 -0.27 18.46 8.92
CA GLY A 193 1.12 18.00 8.96
C GLY A 193 2.00 18.83 9.90
N LEU A 194 1.82 20.15 9.93
CA LEU A 194 2.53 21.05 10.85
C LEU A 194 2.16 20.77 12.31
N HIS A 195 0.90 20.43 12.60
CA HIS A 195 0.49 20.04 13.95
C HIS A 195 1.29 18.85 14.51
N LEU A 196 1.72 17.90 13.66
CA LEU A 196 2.54 16.76 14.10
C LEU A 196 3.91 17.19 14.64
N PHE A 197 4.44 18.32 14.16
CA PHE A 197 5.72 18.89 14.63
C PHE A 197 5.51 19.93 15.73
N PHE A 198 4.43 20.71 15.63
CA PHE A 198 4.06 21.77 16.56
C PHE A 198 2.66 21.52 17.11
N PRO A 199 2.53 20.75 18.21
CA PRO A 199 1.23 20.36 18.77
C PRO A 199 0.36 21.54 19.26
N THR A 200 0.94 22.75 19.33
CA THR A 200 0.24 24.00 19.69
C THR A 200 -0.72 24.49 18.61
N LEU A 201 -0.58 24.05 17.36
CA LEU A 201 -1.50 24.41 16.28
C LEU A 201 -2.79 23.58 16.36
N PRO A 202 -3.98 24.12 16.04
CA PRO A 202 -5.20 23.33 16.02
C PRO A 202 -5.22 22.35 14.83
N VAL A 203 -5.74 21.14 15.03
CA VAL A 203 -5.98 20.16 13.94
C VAL A 203 -7.31 20.44 13.29
N ILE A 204 -7.31 20.52 11.96
CA ILE A 204 -8.54 20.55 11.17
C ILE A 204 -9.00 19.10 10.96
N GLN A 205 -9.94 18.65 11.79
CA GLN A 205 -10.48 17.29 11.73
C GLN A 205 -11.42 17.10 10.52
N ILE A 206 -10.83 16.76 9.38
CA ILE A 206 -11.53 16.38 8.14
C ILE A 206 -11.79 14.87 8.01
N SER A 207 -11.18 14.06 8.88
CA SER A 207 -11.28 12.60 8.86
C SER A 207 -11.75 12.02 10.18
N HIS A 208 -12.22 10.78 10.14
CA HIS A 208 -12.57 9.97 11.29
C HIS A 208 -13.79 10.42 12.13
N ARG A 209 -14.79 11.05 11.50
CA ARG A 209 -16.05 11.31 12.20
C ARG A 209 -16.91 10.06 12.20
N SER A 210 -16.93 9.37 13.35
CA SER A 210 -17.87 8.26 13.54
C SER A 210 -19.29 8.78 13.60
N ILE A 211 -20.17 8.20 12.78
CA ILE A 211 -21.61 8.43 12.85
C ILE A 211 -22.33 7.35 13.68
N GLN A 212 -21.59 6.41 14.26
CA GLN A 212 -22.17 5.34 15.08
C GLN A 212 -22.93 5.89 16.29
N GLY A 213 -22.48 7.02 16.85
CA GLY A 213 -23.15 7.69 17.97
C GLY A 213 -24.58 8.18 17.66
N TYR A 214 -24.98 8.26 16.39
CA TYR A 214 -26.35 8.59 15.99
C TYR A 214 -27.29 7.38 15.98
N PHE A 215 -26.77 6.16 16.14
CA PHE A 215 -27.53 4.91 16.12
C PHE A 215 -27.23 4.04 17.35
N PRO A 216 -27.58 4.50 18.57
CA PRO A 216 -27.26 3.78 19.81
C PRO A 216 -28.13 2.54 20.03
N ASP A 217 -29.34 2.51 19.46
CA ASP A 217 -30.34 1.48 19.75
C ASP A 217 -30.24 0.25 18.80
N PRO A 218 -30.54 -0.96 19.29
CA PRO A 218 -30.68 -2.15 18.45
C PRO A 218 -31.80 -2.00 17.40
N PRO A 219 -31.67 -2.61 16.21
CA PRO A 219 -30.55 -3.45 15.73
C PRO A 219 -29.44 -2.65 15.03
N PHE A 220 -29.56 -1.32 14.93
CA PHE A 220 -28.63 -0.48 14.19
C PHE A 220 -27.29 -0.28 14.90
N ASN A 221 -27.26 -0.48 16.22
CA ASN A 221 -26.03 -0.50 17.00
C ASN A 221 -25.05 -1.63 16.59
N ALA A 222 -25.52 -2.65 15.88
CA ALA A 222 -24.72 -3.77 15.36
C ALA A 222 -23.87 -3.40 14.14
N MET A 223 -24.11 -2.23 13.51
CA MET A 223 -23.26 -1.75 12.43
C MET A 223 -21.81 -1.59 12.90
N ALA A 224 -20.86 -2.04 12.09
CA ALA A 224 -19.44 -1.74 12.31
C ALA A 224 -19.22 -0.24 12.19
N ASN A 225 -18.22 0.29 12.91
CA ASN A 225 -17.96 1.72 13.05
C ASN A 225 -18.00 2.48 11.71
N LEU A 226 -19.15 3.11 11.45
CA LEU A 226 -19.38 3.91 10.25
C LEU A 226 -18.66 5.23 10.41
N THR A 227 -17.54 5.36 9.71
CA THR A 227 -16.67 6.51 9.84
C THR A 227 -16.68 7.30 8.54
N VAL A 228 -17.12 8.56 8.62
CA VAL A 228 -17.07 9.48 7.50
C VAL A 228 -15.72 10.17 7.49
N CYS A 229 -15.02 10.01 6.36
CA CYS A 229 -13.69 10.56 6.15
C CYS A 229 -13.67 11.41 4.88
N LEU A 230 -13.56 12.72 5.02
CA LEU A 230 -13.37 13.64 3.90
C LEU A 230 -11.87 13.84 3.67
N HIS A 231 -11.27 12.95 2.88
CA HIS A 231 -9.88 13.09 2.44
C HIS A 231 -9.83 13.68 1.03
N PRO A 232 -9.43 14.96 0.85
CA PRO A 232 -9.39 15.60 -0.47
C PRO A 232 -8.57 14.82 -1.51
N LEU A 233 -7.46 14.20 -1.08
CA LEU A 233 -6.63 13.36 -1.95
C LEU A 233 -7.39 12.11 -2.44
N MET A 234 -8.15 11.45 -1.55
CA MET A 234 -8.94 10.27 -1.90
C MET A 234 -10.11 10.63 -2.82
N ILE A 235 -10.71 11.81 -2.62
CA ILE A 235 -11.74 12.33 -3.53
C ILE A 235 -11.15 12.58 -4.93
N GLY A 236 -9.96 13.18 -5.00
CA GLY A 236 -9.25 13.41 -6.26
C GLY A 236 -8.86 12.11 -6.97
N LEU A 237 -8.38 11.11 -6.24
CA LEU A 237 -8.14 9.77 -6.79
C LEU A 237 -9.44 9.07 -7.19
N GLY A 238 -10.51 9.24 -6.43
CA GLY A 238 -11.83 8.69 -6.72
C GLY A 238 -12.38 9.19 -8.06
N TYR A 239 -12.18 10.47 -8.38
CA TYR A 239 -12.58 11.04 -9.68
C TYR A 239 -11.93 10.33 -10.88
N LEU A 240 -10.74 9.76 -10.68
CA LEU A 240 -10.00 9.03 -11.71
C LEU A 240 -10.44 7.57 -11.85
N LEU A 241 -11.23 7.05 -10.91
CA LEU A 241 -11.70 5.66 -10.92
C LEU A 241 -12.97 5.50 -11.78
N PRO A 242 -13.13 4.35 -12.46
CA PRO A 242 -14.39 3.99 -13.12
C PRO A 242 -15.59 4.05 -12.16
N GLN A 243 -16.74 4.51 -12.68
CA GLN A 243 -17.97 4.64 -11.91
C GLN A 243 -18.42 3.34 -11.25
N GLU A 244 -18.26 2.21 -11.93
CA GLU A 244 -18.62 0.88 -11.40
C GLU A 244 -17.82 0.51 -10.14
N LEU A 245 -16.55 0.90 -10.09
CA LEU A 245 -15.67 0.66 -8.93
C LEU A 245 -16.07 1.57 -7.77
N LEU A 246 -16.39 2.83 -8.05
CA LEU A 246 -16.90 3.76 -7.03
C LEU A 246 -18.23 3.28 -6.46
N PHE A 247 -19.16 2.86 -7.32
CA PHE A 247 -20.44 2.31 -6.92
C PHE A 247 -20.28 1.08 -6.04
N SER A 248 -19.50 0.10 -6.51
CA SER A 248 -19.22 -1.13 -5.77
C SER A 248 -18.63 -0.84 -4.38
N SER A 249 -17.71 0.13 -4.27
CA SER A 249 -17.00 0.42 -3.02
C SER A 249 -17.95 0.84 -1.88
N TRP A 250 -18.85 1.78 -2.12
CA TRP A 250 -19.80 2.21 -1.07
C TRP A 250 -20.96 1.24 -0.93
N PHE A 251 -21.43 0.64 -2.04
CA PHE A 251 -22.54 -0.31 -2.03
C PHE A 251 -22.19 -1.56 -1.20
N PHE A 252 -21.04 -2.20 -1.47
CA PHE A 252 -20.63 -3.39 -0.71
C PHE A 252 -20.29 -3.04 0.73
N HIS A 253 -19.76 -1.84 1.01
CA HIS A 253 -19.60 -1.39 2.38
C HIS A 253 -20.95 -1.37 3.12
N LEU A 254 -21.97 -0.72 2.56
CA LEU A 254 -23.30 -0.70 3.18
C LEU A 254 -23.98 -2.08 3.21
N TYR A 255 -23.76 -2.91 2.20
CA TYR A 255 -24.23 -4.30 2.19
C TYR A 255 -23.73 -5.08 3.40
N TRP A 256 -22.43 -4.98 3.72
CA TRP A 256 -21.87 -5.62 4.92
C TRP A 256 -22.46 -5.07 6.22
N GLN A 257 -22.75 -3.76 6.27
CA GLN A 257 -23.43 -3.15 7.41
C GLN A 257 -24.86 -3.68 7.55
N GLY A 258 -25.59 -3.80 6.44
CA GLY A 258 -26.92 -4.39 6.39
C GLY A 258 -26.92 -5.84 6.88
N LEU A 259 -25.95 -6.66 6.46
CA LEU A 259 -25.80 -8.02 6.98
C LEU A 259 -25.56 -8.05 8.49
N ARG A 260 -24.76 -7.14 9.05
CA ARG A 260 -24.57 -7.04 10.50
C ARG A 260 -25.87 -6.67 11.23
N VAL A 261 -26.66 -5.75 10.68
CA VAL A 261 -27.97 -5.42 11.24
C VAL A 261 -28.93 -6.61 11.17
N LEU A 262 -29.01 -7.30 10.02
CA LEU A 262 -29.88 -8.48 9.84
C LEU A 262 -29.52 -9.62 10.79
N THR A 263 -28.23 -9.87 10.99
CA THR A 263 -27.77 -10.89 11.94
C THR A 263 -28.08 -10.51 13.39
N SER A 264 -28.03 -9.23 13.74
CA SER A 264 -28.49 -8.75 15.04
C SER A 264 -30.00 -8.96 15.23
N VAL A 265 -30.81 -8.69 14.20
CA VAL A 265 -32.27 -8.98 14.21
C VAL A 265 -32.54 -10.49 14.37
N ALA A 266 -31.70 -11.34 13.76
CA ALA A 266 -31.80 -12.79 13.90
C ALA A 266 -31.35 -13.32 15.27
N GLY A 267 -30.96 -12.45 16.20
CA GLY A 267 -30.63 -12.80 17.59
C GLY A 267 -29.15 -13.06 17.85
N PHE A 268 -28.27 -12.86 16.86
CA PHE A 268 -26.83 -12.95 17.10
C PHE A 268 -26.35 -11.78 17.96
N THR A 269 -25.60 -12.10 19.00
CA THR A 269 -25.10 -11.11 19.95
C THR A 269 -23.94 -10.29 19.34
N PRO A 270 -23.71 -9.05 19.81
CA PRO A 270 -22.56 -8.26 19.38
C PRO A 270 -21.20 -8.96 19.61
N ALA A 271 -21.12 -9.84 20.62
CA ALA A 271 -19.95 -10.66 20.89
C ALA A 271 -19.70 -11.69 19.78
N GLU A 272 -20.75 -12.37 19.28
CA GLU A 272 -20.64 -13.32 18.17
C GLU A 272 -20.33 -12.63 16.83
N GLN A 273 -20.83 -11.40 16.65
CA GLN A 273 -20.51 -10.55 15.50
C GLN A 273 -19.09 -9.98 15.54
N GLN A 274 -18.50 -9.84 16.73
CA GLN A 274 -17.09 -9.51 16.93
C GLN A 274 -16.19 -10.71 16.66
N VAL A 275 -16.64 -11.93 16.99
CA VAL A 275 -15.82 -13.15 16.84
C VAL A 275 -15.65 -13.55 15.39
N SER A 276 -16.64 -13.36 14.51
CA SER A 276 -16.46 -13.18 13.05
C SER A 276 -17.77 -13.14 12.25
N PHE A 277 -18.96 -13.50 12.78
CA PHE A 277 -20.22 -13.57 12.01
C PHE A 277 -20.65 -12.18 11.47
N PRO A 278 -21.01 -11.99 10.18
CA PRO A 278 -21.34 -12.95 9.13
C PRO A 278 -20.13 -13.45 8.30
N TYR A 279 -18.94 -13.53 8.88
CA TYR A 279 -17.70 -13.99 8.27
C TYR A 279 -17.26 -13.12 7.09
N VAL A 280 -17.23 -11.80 7.30
CA VAL A 280 -16.90 -10.81 6.25
C VAL A 280 -15.53 -11.09 5.64
N SER A 281 -14.54 -11.41 6.47
CA SER A 281 -13.16 -11.69 6.05
C SER A 281 -13.07 -12.95 5.21
N GLU A 282 -13.78 -14.01 5.60
CA GLU A 282 -13.82 -15.30 4.92
C GLU A 282 -14.58 -15.20 3.60
N GLN A 283 -15.68 -14.46 3.57
CA GLN A 283 -16.41 -14.18 2.33
C GLN A 283 -15.57 -13.34 1.36
N ALA A 284 -14.86 -12.32 1.86
CA ALA A 284 -13.92 -11.55 1.06
C ALA A 284 -12.79 -12.44 0.51
N PHE A 285 -12.25 -13.34 1.33
CA PHE A 285 -11.24 -14.32 0.92
C PHE A 285 -11.76 -15.25 -0.18
N GLY A 286 -12.96 -15.79 -0.03
CA GLY A 286 -13.63 -16.58 -1.07
C GLY A 286 -13.81 -15.81 -2.38
N GLY A 287 -14.19 -14.53 -2.28
CA GLY A 287 -14.25 -13.62 -3.43
C GLY A 287 -12.90 -13.45 -4.12
N PHE A 288 -11.83 -13.21 -3.36
CA PHE A 288 -10.47 -13.12 -3.90
C PHE A 288 -10.00 -14.42 -4.57
N LEU A 289 -10.33 -15.59 -4.00
CA LEU A 289 -10.03 -16.88 -4.61
C LEU A 289 -10.75 -17.05 -5.96
N VAL A 290 -12.05 -16.76 -6.01
CA VAL A 290 -12.83 -16.84 -7.26
C VAL A 290 -12.26 -15.88 -8.30
N LEU A 291 -11.94 -14.63 -7.93
CA LEU A 291 -11.29 -13.68 -8.83
C LEU A 291 -9.93 -14.18 -9.32
N GLY A 292 -9.12 -14.80 -8.45
CA GLY A 292 -7.85 -15.42 -8.83
C GLY A 292 -8.03 -16.54 -9.84
N VAL A 293 -8.99 -17.44 -9.60
CA VAL A 293 -9.31 -18.54 -10.54
C VAL A 293 -9.81 -18.00 -11.87
N LEU A 294 -10.70 -17.00 -11.86
CA LEU A 294 -11.22 -16.37 -13.08
C LEU A 294 -10.11 -15.63 -13.84
N ALA A 295 -9.17 -14.98 -13.15
CA ALA A 295 -8.03 -14.32 -13.77
C ALA A 295 -7.11 -15.34 -14.47
N VAL A 296 -6.78 -16.45 -13.81
CA VAL A 296 -6.01 -17.55 -14.42
C VAL A 296 -6.77 -18.17 -15.60
N TRP A 297 -8.08 -18.37 -15.46
CA TRP A 297 -8.92 -18.89 -16.52
C TRP A 297 -8.99 -17.94 -17.72
N GLY A 298 -9.11 -16.62 -17.51
CA GLY A 298 -9.06 -15.61 -18.56
C GLY A 298 -7.70 -15.59 -19.28
N ALA A 299 -6.61 -15.73 -18.51
CA ALA A 299 -5.25 -15.77 -19.02
C ALA A 299 -4.88 -17.07 -19.76
N ARG A 300 -5.69 -18.14 -19.70
CA ARG A 300 -5.35 -19.48 -20.22
C ARG A 300 -4.86 -19.50 -21.67
N ARG A 301 -5.42 -18.63 -22.54
CA ARG A 301 -5.00 -18.54 -23.95
C ARG A 301 -3.62 -17.91 -24.07
N ALA A 302 -3.38 -16.82 -23.36
CA ALA A 302 -2.08 -16.14 -23.35
C ALA A 302 -1.00 -17.06 -22.75
N LEU A 303 -1.29 -17.75 -21.65
CA LEU A 303 -0.40 -18.72 -21.02
C LEU A 303 -0.09 -19.89 -21.96
N ARG A 304 -1.08 -20.44 -22.67
CA ARG A 304 -0.86 -21.53 -23.63
C ARG A 304 0.02 -21.09 -24.80
N ILE A 305 -0.15 -19.87 -25.31
CA ILE A 305 0.70 -19.33 -26.39
C ILE A 305 2.14 -19.14 -25.89
N ALA A 306 2.31 -18.57 -24.71
CA ALA A 306 3.63 -18.39 -24.08
C ALA A 306 4.33 -19.73 -23.86
N TRP A 307 3.63 -20.73 -23.33
CA TRP A 307 4.14 -22.08 -23.13
C TRP A 307 4.60 -22.73 -24.44
N LYS A 308 3.80 -22.63 -25.50
CA LYS A 308 4.18 -23.14 -26.82
C LYS A 308 5.44 -22.47 -27.35
N ARG A 309 5.57 -21.15 -27.19
CA ARG A 309 6.77 -20.40 -27.62
C ARG A 309 8.01 -20.72 -26.81
N ALA A 310 7.86 -21.02 -25.52
CA ALA A 310 8.98 -21.40 -24.67
C ALA A 310 9.55 -22.79 -25.04
N ILE A 311 8.69 -23.69 -25.50
CA ILE A 311 9.08 -25.06 -25.89
C ILE A 311 9.49 -25.15 -27.36
N SER A 312 8.91 -24.34 -28.24
CA SER A 312 9.37 -24.26 -29.63
C SER A 312 10.70 -23.50 -29.67
N THR A 313 11.79 -24.22 -29.90
CA THR A 313 13.12 -23.64 -30.14
C THR A 313 13.07 -22.56 -31.22
N PRO A 314 13.77 -21.43 -31.06
CA PRO A 314 13.83 -20.40 -32.09
C PRO A 314 14.58 -20.96 -33.31
N SER A 315 13.90 -21.01 -34.45
CA SER A 315 14.50 -21.17 -35.78
C SER A 315 14.98 -19.84 -36.31
#